data_AF-A0A1Q8DXT4-F1
#
_entry.id   AF-A0A1Q8DXT4-F1
#
_cell.length_a   1.000
_cell.length_b   1.000
_cell.length_c   1.000
_cell.angle_alpha   90.00
_cell.angle_beta   90.00
_cell.angle_gamma   90.00
#
_symmetry.space_group_name_H-M   'P 1'
#
loop_
_entity.id
_entity.type
_entity.pdbx_description
1 polymer ?
#
loop_
_entity_poly.entity_id
_entity_poly.type
_entity_poly.pdbx_seq_one_letter_code
_entity_poly.pdbx_strand_id
1 'polypeptide(L)'
;MTQILINYGPFVLLFVIGWFFGMRHERQHLAQLTIAEKELAHIIVSSERFYRPNLTADSEGELVLGSVVIAQDYFKMVIARVLSLFGKNLTTYETLLDRSRREALVRMRTQAQVKGYNHIYGLRLEVSNINQLGSMVEAIAYGTAVVSTDDARTR
;
A
#
# COMPACT_ATOMS: atom_id res chain seq x y z
N MET A 1 -41.08 2.13 22.94
CA MET A 1 -39.92 3.03 22.78
C MET A 1 -38.71 2.57 23.62
N THR A 2 -38.86 2.37 24.93
CA THR A 2 -37.79 1.91 25.84
C THR A 2 -37.20 0.53 25.51
N GLN A 3 -38.00 -0.46 25.15
CA GLN A 3 -37.50 -1.81 24.78
C GLN A 3 -36.65 -1.80 23.49
N ILE A 4 -37.00 -0.96 22.52
CA ILE A 4 -36.24 -0.81 21.27
C ILE A 4 -34.85 -0.23 21.59
N LEU A 5 -34.79 0.80 22.45
CA LEU A 5 -33.53 1.43 22.82
C LEU A 5 -32.60 0.47 23.58
N ILE A 6 -33.15 -0.35 24.47
CA ILE A 6 -32.37 -1.34 25.24
C ILE A 6 -31.85 -2.47 24.33
N ASN A 7 -32.66 -2.93 23.38
CA ASN A 7 -32.27 -4.04 22.50
C ASN A 7 -31.26 -3.62 21.43
N TYR A 8 -31.41 -2.43 20.83
CA TYR A 8 -30.55 -1.98 19.73
C TYR A 8 -29.39 -1.07 20.17
N GLY A 9 -29.49 -0.44 21.35
CA GLY A 9 -28.44 0.42 21.91
C GLY A 9 -27.05 -0.22 21.97
N PRO A 10 -26.92 -1.47 22.47
CA PRO A 10 -25.63 -2.17 22.48
C PRO A 10 -25.02 -2.39 21.08
N PHE A 11 -25.85 -2.69 20.07
CA PHE A 11 -25.38 -2.87 18.70
C PHE A 11 -24.87 -1.56 18.09
N VAL A 12 -25.57 -0.45 18.32
CA VAL A 12 -25.13 0.89 17.88
C VAL A 12 -23.83 1.27 18.59
N LEU A 13 -23.72 1.00 19.89
CA LEU A 13 -22.51 1.26 20.65
C LEU A 13 -21.32 0.46 20.11
N LEU A 14 -21.46 -0.84 19.91
CA LEU A 14 -20.42 -1.70 19.33
C LEU A 14 -20.04 -1.26 17.91
N PHE A 15 -21.02 -0.82 17.11
CA PHE A 15 -20.78 -0.29 15.77
C PHE A 15 -19.91 0.98 15.81
N VAL A 16 -20.25 1.95 16.67
CA VAL A 16 -19.49 3.20 16.81
C VAL A 16 -18.08 2.94 17.33
N ILE A 17 -17.94 2.02 18.29
CA ILE A 17 -16.63 1.61 18.83
C ILE A 17 -15.79 0.98 17.72
N GLY A 18 -16.33 -0.04 17.03
CA GLY A 18 -15.63 -0.71 15.92
C GLY A 18 -15.23 0.26 14.81
N TRP A 19 -16.14 1.16 14.43
CA TRP A 19 -15.89 2.24 13.48
C TRP A 19 -14.72 3.14 13.91
N PHE A 20 -14.71 3.57 15.16
CA PHE A 20 -13.68 4.46 15.70
C PHE A 20 -12.30 3.78 15.69
N PHE A 21 -12.22 2.54 16.18
CA PHE A 21 -10.96 1.79 16.21
C PHE A 21 -10.47 1.43 14.81
N GLY A 22 -11.35 1.03 13.89
CA GLY A 22 -11.02 0.75 12.50
C GLY A 22 -10.44 1.97 11.78
N MET A 23 -11.12 3.12 11.87
CA MET A 23 -10.61 4.37 11.30
C MET A 23 -9.27 4.78 11.90
N ARG A 24 -9.08 4.63 13.22
CA ARG A 24 -7.84 5.00 13.88
C ARG A 24 -6.68 4.13 13.43
N HIS A 25 -6.88 2.82 13.39
CA HIS A 25 -5.85 1.86 12.97
C HIS A 25 -5.40 2.10 11.52
N GLU A 26 -6.34 2.40 10.64
CA GLU A 26 -6.02 2.75 9.26
C GLU A 26 -5.22 4.05 9.14
N ARG A 27 -5.63 5.11 9.84
CA ARG A 27 -4.88 6.38 9.86
C ARG A 27 -3.47 6.20 10.40
N GLN A 28 -3.32 5.42 11.46
CA GLN A 28 -2.01 5.10 12.05
C GLN A 28 -1.14 4.33 11.06
N HIS A 29 -1.70 3.33 10.38
CA HIS A 29 -0.94 2.58 9.38
C HIS A 29 -0.53 3.45 8.19
N LEU A 30 -1.40 4.34 7.69
CA LEU A 30 -1.02 5.29 6.64
C LEU A 30 0.12 6.23 7.08
N ALA A 31 0.11 6.65 8.35
CA ALA A 31 1.20 7.45 8.91
C ALA A 31 2.52 6.65 8.97
N GLN A 32 2.48 5.40 9.43
CA GLN A 32 3.64 4.51 9.43
C GLN A 32 4.19 4.27 8.03
N LEU A 33 3.31 4.05 7.05
CA LEU A 33 3.70 3.88 5.66
C LEU A 33 4.42 5.11 5.11
N THR A 34 3.96 6.30 5.47
CA THR A 34 4.57 7.57 5.05
C THR A 34 5.95 7.77 5.68
N ILE A 35 6.16 7.29 6.90
CA ILE A 35 7.48 7.31 7.56
C ILE A 35 8.42 6.33 6.85
N ALA A 36 7.99 5.08 6.61
CA ALA A 36 8.78 4.07 5.92
C ALA A 36 9.18 4.49 4.50
N GLU A 37 8.28 5.14 3.76
CA GLU A 37 8.58 5.70 2.43
C GLU A 37 9.70 6.74 2.48
N LYS A 38 9.70 7.60 3.51
CA LYS A 38 10.75 8.61 3.69
C LYS A 38 12.08 7.98 4.09
N GLU A 39 12.05 7.00 4.99
CA GLU A 39 13.25 6.26 5.40
C GLU A 39 13.91 5.55 4.21
N LEU A 40 13.11 5.01 3.29
CA LEU A 40 13.57 4.29 2.10
C LEU A 40 13.77 5.18 0.87
N ALA A 41 13.56 6.49 0.98
CA ALA A 41 13.64 7.43 -0.15
C ALA A 41 15.06 7.53 -0.77
N HIS A 42 16.08 7.09 -0.04
CA HIS A 42 17.45 7.01 -0.53
C HIS A 42 17.66 5.91 -1.59
N ILE A 43 16.75 4.94 -1.69
CA ILE A 43 16.79 3.90 -2.73
C ILE A 43 16.06 4.41 -3.97
N ILE A 44 16.83 4.66 -5.02
CA ILE A 44 16.29 5.16 -6.29
C ILE A 44 15.52 4.05 -6.98
N VAL A 45 14.32 4.34 -7.45
CA VAL A 45 13.49 3.38 -8.19
C VAL A 45 13.08 3.97 -9.53
N SER A 46 13.37 3.25 -10.60
CA SER A 46 13.02 3.64 -11.97
C SER A 46 12.15 2.59 -12.64
N SER A 47 11.05 3.03 -13.25
CA SER A 47 10.19 2.22 -14.13
C SER A 47 10.58 2.34 -15.61
N GLU A 48 11.58 3.15 -15.94
CA GLU A 48 12.00 3.38 -17.32
C GLU A 48 12.63 2.09 -17.90
N ARG A 49 12.19 1.70 -19.11
CA ARG A 49 12.65 0.48 -19.79
C ARG A 49 14.14 0.54 -20.17
N PHE A 50 14.64 1.72 -20.51
CA PHE A 50 16.00 1.91 -21.04
C PHE A 50 16.96 2.53 -20.03
N TYR A 51 16.52 2.72 -18.79
CA TYR A 51 17.41 3.21 -17.75
C TYR A 51 18.48 2.16 -17.44
N ARG A 52 19.75 2.57 -17.51
CA ARG A 52 20.92 1.77 -17.17
C ARG A 52 21.72 2.54 -16.13
N PRO A 53 21.68 2.13 -14.85
CA PRO A 53 22.49 2.75 -13.82
C PRO A 53 23.98 2.47 -14.05
N ASN A 54 24.85 3.37 -13.60
CA ASN A 54 26.29 3.11 -13.55
C ASN A 54 26.59 2.17 -12.38
N LEU A 55 26.76 0.89 -12.69
CA LEU A 55 27.04 -0.15 -11.70
C LEU A 55 28.43 0.05 -11.07
N THR A 56 28.51 -0.23 -9.78
CA THR A 56 29.81 -0.36 -9.11
C THR A 56 30.52 -1.60 -9.65
N ALA A 57 31.84 -1.54 -9.81
CA ALA A 57 32.65 -2.69 -10.23
C ALA A 57 32.35 -3.90 -9.32
N ASP A 58 32.22 -5.08 -9.94
CA ASP A 58 31.92 -6.35 -9.27
C ASP A 58 30.55 -6.45 -8.57
N SER A 59 29.60 -5.52 -8.84
CA SER A 59 28.22 -5.65 -8.35
C SER A 59 27.31 -6.37 -9.35
N GLU A 60 26.64 -7.42 -8.89
CA GLU A 60 25.60 -8.11 -9.66
C GLU A 60 24.21 -7.60 -9.29
N GLY A 61 23.30 -7.61 -10.26
CA GLY A 61 21.90 -7.28 -10.05
C GLY A 61 21.11 -8.46 -9.52
N GLU A 62 20.21 -8.21 -8.57
CA GLU A 62 19.34 -9.24 -8.00
C GLU A 62 17.86 -8.84 -8.11
N LEU A 63 16.98 -9.82 -8.37
CA LEU A 63 15.54 -9.59 -8.33
C LEU A 63 15.10 -9.29 -6.90
N VAL A 64 14.39 -8.17 -6.72
CA VAL A 64 13.69 -7.83 -5.50
C VAL A 64 12.20 -7.72 -5.76
N LEU A 65 11.41 -8.09 -4.75
CA LEU A 65 9.96 -8.12 -4.80
C LEU A 65 9.36 -7.70 -3.45
N GLY A 66 8.20 -7.07 -3.52
CA GLY A 66 7.36 -6.78 -2.37
C GLY A 66 5.91 -7.08 -2.73
N SER A 67 5.26 -7.93 -1.94
CA SER A 67 3.85 -8.24 -2.10
C SER A 67 3.06 -7.92 -0.85
N VAL A 68 1.80 -7.54 -1.04
CA VAL A 68 0.85 -7.35 0.05
C VAL A 68 -0.56 -7.69 -0.41
N VAL A 69 -1.32 -8.29 0.50
CA VAL A 69 -2.76 -8.47 0.37
C VAL A 69 -3.44 -7.57 1.39
N ILE A 70 -4.30 -6.67 0.94
CA ILE A 70 -5.06 -5.76 1.81
C ILE A 70 -6.55 -5.98 1.58
N ALA A 71 -7.26 -6.23 2.68
CA ALA A 71 -8.72 -6.27 2.70
C ALA A 71 -9.30 -4.93 3.20
N GLN A 72 -10.46 -4.59 2.67
CA GLN A 72 -11.23 -3.42 3.08
C GLN A 72 -11.97 -3.72 4.39
N ASP A 73 -12.03 -2.72 5.25
CA ASP A 73 -12.80 -2.79 6.49
C ASP A 73 -14.30 -2.95 6.19
N TYR A 74 -14.96 -3.89 6.87
CA TYR A 74 -16.38 -4.19 6.72
C TYR A 74 -17.26 -2.95 6.93
N PHE A 75 -16.88 -2.10 7.88
CA PHE A 75 -17.59 -0.86 8.16
C PHE A 75 -17.56 0.11 6.98
N LYS A 76 -16.40 0.23 6.31
CA LYS A 76 -16.26 1.07 5.12
C LYS A 76 -17.08 0.56 3.95
N MET A 77 -17.28 -0.76 3.82
CA MET A 77 -18.19 -1.32 2.81
C MET A 77 -19.64 -0.86 3.04
N VAL A 78 -20.10 -0.79 4.30
CA VAL A 78 -21.46 -0.30 4.62
C VAL A 78 -21.60 1.17 4.21
N ILE A 79 -20.64 2.03 4.53
CA ILE A 79 -20.69 3.44 4.14
C ILE A 79 -20.56 3.60 2.62
N ALA A 80 -19.67 2.85 1.97
CA ALA A 80 -19.52 2.90 0.52
C ALA A 80 -20.83 2.56 -0.19
N ARG A 81 -21.58 1.56 0.29
CA ARG A 81 -22.93 1.21 -0.22
C ARG A 81 -23.93 2.35 -0.05
N VAL A 82 -23.91 3.04 1.09
CA VAL A 82 -24.78 4.20 1.31
C VAL A 82 -24.39 5.36 0.39
N LEU A 83 -23.10 5.67 0.27
CA LEU A 83 -22.59 6.76 -0.57
C LEU A 83 -22.75 6.48 -2.06
N SER A 84 -22.69 5.21 -2.50
CA SER A 84 -22.91 4.84 -3.90
C SER A 84 -24.34 5.07 -4.37
N LEU A 85 -25.33 4.99 -3.47
CA LEU A 85 -26.72 5.35 -3.79
C LEU A 85 -26.86 6.84 -4.16
N PHE A 86 -25.92 7.68 -3.71
CA PHE A 86 -25.86 9.11 -4.04
C PHE A 86 -24.89 9.41 -5.21
N GLY A 87 -24.44 8.39 -5.95
CA GLY A 87 -23.63 8.57 -7.17
C GLY A 87 -22.18 9.03 -6.94
N LYS A 88 -21.62 8.86 -5.73
CA LYS A 88 -20.22 9.19 -5.45
C LYS A 88 -19.25 8.13 -5.99
N ASN A 89 -18.04 8.55 -6.37
CA ASN A 89 -16.95 7.68 -6.80
C ASN A 89 -16.63 6.58 -5.77
N LEU A 90 -16.03 5.48 -6.22
CA LEU A 90 -15.53 4.38 -5.39
C LEU A 90 -14.25 4.77 -4.62
N THR A 91 -14.27 5.91 -3.93
CA THR A 91 -13.13 6.48 -3.20
C THR A 91 -12.50 5.47 -2.22
N THR A 92 -13.30 4.56 -1.67
CA THR A 92 -12.83 3.51 -0.76
C THR A 92 -12.00 2.44 -1.48
N TYR A 93 -12.32 2.12 -2.74
CA TYR A 93 -11.54 1.19 -3.55
C TYR A 93 -10.24 1.84 -4.05
N GLU A 94 -10.31 3.10 -4.48
CA GLU A 94 -9.13 3.88 -4.89
C GLU A 94 -8.11 3.99 -3.75
N THR A 95 -8.57 4.29 -2.53
CA THR A 95 -7.72 4.34 -1.32
C THR A 95 -7.09 2.98 -1.02
N LEU A 96 -7.84 1.88 -1.21
CA LEU A 96 -7.32 0.53 -1.01
C LEU A 96 -6.21 0.20 -2.01
N LEU A 97 -6.40 0.53 -3.29
CA LEU A 97 -5.41 0.33 -4.34
C LEU A 97 -4.13 1.14 -4.09
N ASP A 98 -4.27 2.43 -3.75
CA ASP A 98 -3.14 3.32 -3.46
C ASP A 98 -2.29 2.77 -2.31
N ARG A 99 -2.94 2.47 -1.17
CA ARG A 99 -2.29 1.89 0.00
C ARG A 99 -1.56 0.59 -0.33
N SER A 100 -2.19 -0.30 -1.11
CA SER A 100 -1.60 -1.59 -1.47
C SER A 100 -0.35 -1.43 -2.33
N ARG A 101 -0.36 -0.53 -3.32
CA ARG A 101 0.81 -0.23 -4.15
C ARG A 101 1.96 0.36 -3.32
N ARG A 102 1.65 1.32 -2.45
CA ARG A 102 2.64 1.97 -1.59
C ARG A 102 3.31 0.98 -0.64
N GLU A 103 2.52 0.12 -0.01
CA GLU A 103 3.02 -0.93 0.89
C GLU A 103 3.87 -1.98 0.13
N ALA A 104 3.44 -2.42 -1.06
CA ALA A 104 4.24 -3.32 -1.91
C ALA A 104 5.59 -2.70 -2.29
N LEU A 105 5.59 -1.42 -2.66
CA LEU A 105 6.79 -0.65 -2.98
C LEU A 105 7.73 -0.50 -1.77
N VAL A 106 7.19 -0.24 -0.59
CA VAL A 106 7.96 -0.17 0.66
C VAL A 106 8.63 -1.51 0.92
N ARG A 107 7.90 -2.62 0.85
CA ARG A 107 8.45 -3.97 1.06
C ARG A 107 9.57 -4.32 0.06
N MET A 108 9.39 -3.98 -1.21
CA MET A 108 10.41 -4.18 -2.24
C MET A 108 11.68 -3.36 -1.95
N ARG A 109 11.53 -2.09 -1.56
CA ARG A 109 12.66 -1.24 -1.15
C ARG A 109 13.32 -1.74 0.12
N THR A 110 12.57 -2.18 1.12
CA THR A 110 13.11 -2.78 2.34
C THR A 110 13.94 -4.01 2.01
N GLN A 111 13.47 -4.86 1.09
CA GLN A 111 14.26 -6.02 0.66
C GLN A 111 15.58 -5.60 0.00
N ALA A 112 15.55 -4.58 -0.87
CA ALA A 112 16.77 -4.03 -1.47
C ALA A 112 17.72 -3.45 -0.40
N GLN A 113 17.19 -2.71 0.57
CA GLN A 113 17.96 -2.11 1.67
C GLN A 113 18.68 -3.17 2.51
N VAL A 114 17.96 -4.22 2.92
CA VAL A 114 18.52 -5.32 3.73
C VAL A 114 19.68 -6.01 3.00
N LYS A 115 19.61 -6.05 1.68
CA LYS A 115 20.64 -6.63 0.81
C LYS A 115 21.77 -5.65 0.43
N GLY A 116 21.70 -4.40 0.88
CA GLY A 116 22.72 -3.38 0.62
C GLY A 116 22.62 -2.71 -0.76
N TYR A 117 21.50 -2.86 -1.46
CA TYR A 117 21.28 -2.20 -2.75
C TYR A 117 20.75 -0.77 -2.58
N ASN A 118 21.16 0.13 -3.47
CA ASN A 118 20.77 1.55 -3.44
C ASN A 118 19.95 1.98 -4.67
N HIS A 119 19.77 1.11 -5.65
CA HIS A 119 19.02 1.36 -6.87
C HIS A 119 18.17 0.17 -7.25
N ILE A 120 16.98 0.42 -7.78
CA ILE A 120 16.09 -0.57 -8.38
C ILE A 120 15.63 -0.05 -9.74
N TYR A 121 15.83 -0.82 -10.80
CA TYR A 121 15.37 -0.46 -12.13
C TYR A 121 14.45 -1.54 -12.72
N GLY A 122 13.73 -1.14 -13.77
CA GLY A 122 12.73 -2.01 -14.39
C GLY A 122 11.56 -2.31 -13.44
N LEU A 123 11.20 -1.37 -12.56
CA LEU A 123 10.07 -1.51 -11.66
C LEU A 123 8.80 -1.88 -12.45
N ARG A 124 8.14 -2.95 -12.01
CA ARG A 124 6.79 -3.33 -12.42
C ARG A 124 5.89 -3.43 -11.20
N LEU A 125 4.66 -2.98 -11.39
CA LEU A 125 3.59 -3.04 -10.39
C LEU A 125 2.42 -3.79 -10.99
N GLU A 126 2.00 -4.84 -10.31
CA GLU A 126 0.83 -5.64 -10.66
C GLU A 126 -0.17 -5.58 -9.53
N VAL A 127 -1.45 -5.45 -9.88
CA VAL A 127 -2.53 -5.46 -8.90
C VAL A 127 -3.61 -6.42 -9.38
N SER A 128 -3.98 -7.36 -8.51
CA SER A 128 -5.03 -8.33 -8.77
C SER A 128 -6.13 -8.19 -7.71
N ASN A 129 -7.36 -8.52 -8.09
CA ASN A 129 -8.48 -8.56 -7.16
C ASN A 129 -8.63 -9.99 -6.66
N ILE A 130 -8.61 -10.18 -5.34
CA ILE A 130 -8.67 -11.52 -4.74
C ILE A 130 -10.11 -11.99 -4.58
N ASN A 131 -11.09 -11.07 -4.55
CA ASN A 131 -12.50 -11.43 -4.45
C ASN A 131 -13.38 -10.70 -5.48
N GLN A 132 -14.52 -11.32 -5.81
CA GLN A 132 -15.47 -10.77 -6.79
C GLN A 132 -16.12 -9.45 -6.33
N LEU A 133 -16.09 -9.17 -5.03
CA LEU A 133 -16.70 -7.98 -4.42
C LEU A 133 -15.78 -6.75 -4.44
N GLY A 134 -14.53 -6.89 -4.89
CA GLY A 134 -13.58 -5.78 -4.92
C GLY A 134 -13.13 -5.28 -3.55
N SER A 135 -13.34 -6.07 -2.50
CA SER A 135 -13.00 -5.69 -1.13
C SER A 135 -11.63 -6.21 -0.69
N MET A 136 -10.91 -6.93 -1.54
CA MET A 136 -9.56 -7.42 -1.23
C MET A 136 -8.69 -7.39 -2.49
N VAL A 137 -7.51 -6.77 -2.37
CA VAL A 137 -6.58 -6.65 -3.49
C VAL A 137 -5.20 -7.16 -3.10
N GLU A 138 -4.52 -7.77 -4.05
CA GLU A 138 -3.10 -8.08 -3.98
C GLU A 138 -2.34 -7.05 -4.81
N ALA A 139 -1.29 -6.46 -4.25
CA ALA A 139 -0.33 -5.65 -4.99
C ALA A 139 1.04 -6.30 -4.92
N ILE A 140 1.70 -6.41 -6.07
CA ILE A 140 3.05 -6.95 -6.22
C ILE A 140 3.90 -5.88 -6.90
N ALA A 141 5.00 -5.50 -6.27
CA ALA A 141 6.05 -4.66 -6.83
C ALA A 141 7.30 -5.50 -7.03
N TYR A 142 7.94 -5.43 -8.19
CA TYR A 142 9.20 -6.13 -8.43
C TYR A 142 10.11 -5.37 -9.40
N GLY A 143 11.41 -5.63 -9.31
CA GLY A 143 12.43 -5.00 -10.14
C GLY A 143 13.82 -5.59 -9.89
N THR A 144 14.83 -5.09 -10.59
CA THR A 144 16.23 -5.52 -10.40
C THR A 144 16.96 -4.51 -9.54
N ALA A 145 17.45 -4.94 -8.38
CA ALA A 145 18.22 -4.14 -7.44
C ALA A 145 19.72 -4.23 -7.75
N VAL A 146 20.42 -3.10 -7.67
CA VAL A 146 21.86 -2.98 -7.93
C VAL A 146 22.52 -1.95 -7.02
N VAL A 147 23.85 -2.00 -6.94
CA VAL A 147 24.66 -0.96 -6.31
C VAL A 147 25.16 -0.02 -7.40
N SER A 148 24.58 1.18 -7.46
CA SER A 148 24.94 2.22 -8.42
C SER A 148 25.83 3.29 -7.77
N THR A 149 26.73 3.87 -8.56
CA THR A 149 27.46 5.08 -8.18
C THR A 149 26.71 6.37 -8.54
N ASP A 150 25.55 6.26 -9.21
CA ASP A 150 24.73 7.41 -9.59
C ASP A 150 24.18 8.10 -8.34
N ASP A 151 24.36 9.42 -8.28
CA ASP A 151 23.83 10.23 -7.20
C ASP A 151 22.38 10.64 -7.50
N ALA A 152 21.52 10.62 -6.47
CA ALA A 152 20.10 10.94 -6.61
C ALA A 152 19.84 12.39 -7.05
N ARG A 153 20.87 13.24 -7.03
CA ARG A 153 20.83 14.68 -7.27
C ARG A 153 21.19 15.10 -8.70
N THR A 154 21.61 14.18 -9.56
CA THR A 154 22.00 14.49 -10.96
C THR A 154 20.83 14.37 -11.95
N ARG A 155 19.58 14.34 -11.45
CA ARG A 155 18.35 14.41 -12.25
C ARG A 155 17.58 15.69 -11.95
#